data_AF-A0AAF0M2N6-F1
#
_entry.id   AF-A0AAF0M2N6-F1
#
_cell.length_a   1.000
_cell.length_b   1.000
_cell.length_c   1.000
_cell.angle_alpha   90.00
_cell.angle_beta   90.00
_cell.angle_gamma   90.00
#
_symmetry.space_group_name_H-M   'P 1'
#
loop_
_entity.id
_entity.type
_entity.pdbx_description
1 polymer ?
#
loop_
_entity_poly.entity_id
_entity_poly.type
_entity_poly.pdbx_seq_one_letter_code
_entity_poly.pdbx_strand_id
1 'polypeptide(L)'
;MNREHQWNLPPKVKGSTLKKLHHKLDPSFIEALDGLSKRESERTGRKVSRGTILTDLSTKDSAFHRQKRAELRRLYTQLKKELTTDASTHNNPKEQERT
;
A
#
# COMPACT_ATOMS: atom_id res chain seq x y z
N MET A 1 1.69 -25.27 -10.71
CA MET A 1 0.61 -24.27 -10.44
C MET A 1 1.14 -23.29 -9.41
N ASN A 2 1.47 -22.07 -9.82
CA ASN A 2 2.06 -21.01 -8.98
C ASN A 2 1.10 -20.59 -7.87
N ARG A 3 1.42 -20.95 -6.63
CA ARG A 3 0.80 -20.39 -5.41
C ARG A 3 1.52 -19.10 -5.05
N GLU A 4 1.39 -18.08 -5.89
CA GLU A 4 1.96 -16.76 -5.59
C GLU A 4 0.85 -15.86 -5.03
N HIS A 5 1.02 -15.46 -3.76
CA HIS A 5 0.38 -14.31 -3.11
C HIS A 5 -1.14 -14.37 -2.84
N GLN A 6 -1.62 -15.43 -2.19
CA GLN A 6 -2.81 -15.29 -1.36
C GLN A 6 -2.43 -14.51 -0.10
N TRP A 7 -2.94 -13.28 0.01
CA TRP A 7 -2.89 -12.50 1.24
C TRP A 7 -3.80 -13.20 2.27
N ASN A 8 -3.25 -14.13 3.04
CA ASN A 8 -3.93 -14.77 4.18
C ASN A 8 -4.13 -13.73 5.28
N LEU A 9 -5.12 -12.86 5.09
CA LEU A 9 -5.61 -11.99 6.16
C LEU A 9 -6.57 -12.83 7.02
N PRO A 10 -6.36 -12.87 8.36
CA PRO A 10 -7.17 -13.70 9.23
C PRO A 10 -8.64 -13.25 9.21
N PRO A 11 -9.58 -14.21 9.29
CA PRO A 11 -11.01 -13.92 9.20
C PRO A 11 -11.45 -13.03 10.37
N LYS A 12 -12.13 -11.92 10.03
CA LYS A 12 -12.74 -10.92 10.95
C LYS A 12 -11.75 -10.29 11.94
N VAL A 13 -10.93 -9.39 11.42
CA VAL A 13 -10.06 -8.52 12.19
C VAL A 13 -10.92 -7.44 12.89
N LYS A 14 -11.26 -7.63 14.18
CA LYS A 14 -11.80 -6.55 15.03
C LYS A 14 -10.87 -5.33 14.95
N GLY A 15 -11.39 -4.11 14.97
CA GLY A 15 -10.62 -2.87 14.74
C GLY A 15 -9.33 -2.71 15.58
N SER A 16 -9.24 -3.39 16.73
CA SER A 16 -8.05 -3.47 17.59
C SER A 16 -6.90 -4.29 16.99
N THR A 17 -7.18 -5.32 16.18
CA THR A 17 -6.17 -6.19 15.56
C THR A 17 -5.55 -5.54 14.32
N LEU A 18 -6.29 -4.65 13.65
CA LEU A 18 -5.81 -3.81 12.55
C LEU A 18 -4.72 -2.82 13.01
N LYS A 19 -4.83 -2.29 14.25
CA LYS A 19 -3.77 -1.47 14.87
C LYS A 19 -2.49 -2.27 15.13
N LYS A 20 -2.59 -3.52 15.61
CA LYS A 20 -1.41 -4.38 15.82
C LYS A 20 -0.76 -4.86 14.52
N LEU A 21 -1.52 -4.98 13.44
CA LEU A 21 -0.99 -5.30 12.11
C LEU A 21 -0.20 -4.13 11.50
N HIS A 22 -0.53 -2.90 11.88
CA HIS A 22 0.11 -1.68 11.34
C HIS A 22 1.63 -1.65 11.53
N HIS A 23 2.16 -2.27 12.59
CA HIS A 23 3.61 -2.36 12.83
C HIS A 23 4.32 -3.41 11.97
N LYS A 24 3.55 -4.35 11.38
CA LYS A 24 4.06 -5.43 10.51
C LYS A 24 3.83 -5.15 9.03
N LEU A 25 3.04 -4.14 8.72
CA LEU A 25 2.77 -3.73 7.34
C LEU A 25 3.86 -2.77 6.88
N ASP A 26 4.33 -3.00 5.67
CA ASP A 26 5.32 -2.15 5.00
C ASP A 26 4.83 -0.69 4.95
N PRO A 27 5.65 0.31 5.33
CA PRO A 27 5.24 1.72 5.35
C PRO A 27 4.70 2.21 4.01
N SER A 28 5.29 1.79 2.89
CA SER A 28 4.81 2.15 1.55
C SER A 28 3.46 1.50 1.24
N PHE A 29 3.16 0.36 1.85
CA PHE A 29 1.84 -0.27 1.73
C PHE A 29 0.77 0.49 2.52
N ILE A 30 1.12 0.99 3.71
CA ILE A 30 0.24 1.86 4.49
C ILE A 30 -0.05 3.16 3.73
N GLU A 31 0.98 3.77 3.15
CA GLU A 31 0.84 5.00 2.37
C GLU A 31 0.02 4.79 1.09
N ALA A 32 0.19 3.64 0.41
CA ALA A 32 -0.66 3.27 -0.71
C ALA A 32 -2.15 3.10 -0.31
N LEU A 33 -2.42 2.51 0.86
CA LEU A 33 -3.78 2.40 1.41
C LEU A 33 -4.36 3.77 1.75
N ASP A 34 -3.56 4.67 2.32
CA ASP A 34 -4.00 6.04 2.64
C ASP A 34 -4.32 6.82 1.36
N GLY A 35 -3.47 6.72 0.33
CA GLY A 35 -3.72 7.31 -0.98
C GLY A 35 -5.00 6.80 -1.64
N LEU A 36 -5.25 5.49 -1.58
CA LEU A 36 -6.50 4.91 -2.09
C LEU A 36 -7.72 5.34 -1.26
N SER A 37 -7.59 5.42 0.06
CA SER A 37 -8.69 5.84 0.94
C SER A 37 -9.08 7.30 0.71
N LYS A 38 -8.11 8.17 0.43
CA LYS A 38 -8.34 9.58 0.10
C LYS A 38 -9.13 9.70 -1.20
N ARG A 39 -8.70 9.00 -2.26
CA ARG A 39 -9.40 8.98 -3.56
C ARG A 39 -10.83 8.47 -3.45
N GLU A 40 -11.05 7.41 -2.69
CA GLU A 40 -12.41 6.91 -2.46
C GLU A 40 -13.25 7.89 -1.62
N SER A 41 -12.61 8.61 -0.69
CA SER A 41 -13.30 9.64 0.10
C SER A 41 -13.74 10.82 -0.77
N GLU A 42 -12.87 11.28 -1.66
CA GLU A 42 -13.15 12.34 -2.63
C GLU A 42 -14.27 11.92 -3.60
N ARG A 43 -14.20 10.69 -4.13
CA ARG A 43 -15.21 10.15 -5.05
C ARG A 43 -16.60 10.04 -4.42
N THR A 44 -16.66 9.64 -3.15
CA THR A 44 -17.94 9.36 -2.47
C THR A 44 -18.45 10.54 -1.64
N GLY A 45 -17.63 11.58 -1.46
CA GLY A 45 -17.91 12.69 -0.53
C GLY A 45 -17.97 12.27 0.94
N ARG A 46 -17.53 11.05 1.27
CA ARG A 46 -17.59 10.49 2.63
C ARG A 46 -16.21 10.05 3.06
N LYS A 47 -15.87 10.26 4.33
CA LYS A 47 -14.58 9.79 4.87
C LYS A 47 -14.53 8.26 4.88
N VAL A 48 -13.72 7.68 4.01
CA VAL A 48 -13.44 6.25 3.95
C VAL A 48 -12.12 5.99 4.68
N SER A 49 -12.14 5.12 5.68
CA SER A 49 -10.93 4.79 6.43
C SER A 49 -10.08 3.74 5.71
N ARG A 50 -8.75 3.78 5.90
CA ARG A 50 -7.83 2.72 5.45
C ARG A 50 -8.26 1.31 5.88
N GLY A 51 -8.80 1.17 7.09
CA GLY A 51 -9.28 -0.11 7.60
C GLY A 51 -10.52 -0.60 6.85
N THR A 52 -11.38 0.32 6.45
CA THR A 52 -12.54 0.04 5.58
C THR A 52 -12.05 -0.47 4.24
N ILE A 53 -11.14 0.23 3.56
CA ILE A 53 -10.56 -0.20 2.28
C ILE A 53 -9.91 -1.58 2.40
N LEU A 54 -9.07 -1.78 3.42
CA LEU A 54 -8.40 -3.07 3.62
C LEU A 54 -9.40 -4.21 3.84
N THR A 55 -10.43 -3.98 4.65
CA THR A 55 -11.48 -4.98 4.91
C THR A 55 -12.27 -5.25 3.62
N ASP A 56 -12.66 -4.22 2.89
CA ASP A 56 -13.48 -4.34 1.68
C ASP A 56 -12.73 -5.10 0.58
N LEU A 57 -11.46 -4.74 0.34
CA LEU A 57 -10.61 -5.38 -0.67
C LEU A 57 -10.15 -6.79 -0.29
N SER A 58 -10.15 -7.13 1.01
CA SER A 58 -9.79 -8.47 1.49
C SER A 58 -10.97 -9.44 1.55
N THR A 59 -12.19 -8.92 1.67
CA THR A 59 -13.39 -9.75 1.85
C THR A 59 -14.26 -9.85 0.60
N LYS A 60 -14.17 -8.91 -0.33
CA LYS A 60 -15.02 -8.87 -1.54
C LYS A 60 -14.20 -9.05 -2.82
N ASP A 61 -14.77 -9.75 -3.80
CA ASP A 61 -14.14 -10.06 -5.09
C ASP A 61 -15.03 -9.72 -6.30
N SER A 62 -15.54 -8.49 -6.36
CA SER A 62 -16.20 -8.01 -7.59
C SER A 62 -15.20 -7.38 -8.56
N ALA A 63 -15.62 -7.14 -9.81
CA ALA A 63 -14.79 -6.46 -10.82
C ALA A 63 -14.25 -5.11 -10.32
N PHE A 64 -15.08 -4.35 -9.60
CA PHE A 64 -14.67 -3.10 -8.95
C PHE A 64 -13.55 -3.33 -7.91
N HIS A 65 -13.69 -4.34 -7.04
CA HIS A 65 -12.67 -4.65 -6.03
C HIS A 65 -11.37 -5.17 -6.65
N ARG A 66 -11.45 -5.89 -7.77
CA ARG A 66 -10.26 -6.28 -8.56
C ARG A 66 -9.53 -5.06 -9.12
N GLN A 67 -10.26 -4.11 -9.70
CA GLN A 67 -9.69 -2.85 -10.18
C GLN A 67 -9.02 -2.06 -9.05
N LYS A 68 -9.67 -1.97 -7.88
CA LYS A 68 -9.11 -1.27 -6.72
C LYS A 68 -7.88 -1.96 -6.13
N ARG A 69 -7.83 -3.29 -6.14
CA ARG A 69 -6.60 -4.03 -5.80
C ARG A 69 -5.46 -3.78 -6.80
N ALA A 70 -5.76 -3.66 -8.10
CA ALA A 70 -4.76 -3.30 -9.10
C ALA A 70 -4.24 -1.86 -8.89
N GLU A 71 -5.14 -0.91 -8.58
CA GLU A 71 -4.76 0.46 -8.24
C GLU A 71 -3.85 0.51 -7.00
N LEU A 72 -4.21 -0.23 -5.94
CA LEU A 72 -3.39 -0.35 -4.73
C LEU A 72 -1.98 -0.88 -5.03
N ARG A 73 -1.89 -1.95 -5.84
CA ARG A 73 -0.59 -2.53 -6.25
C ARG A 73 0.25 -1.54 -7.05
N ARG A 74 -0.39 -0.75 -7.93
CA ARG A 74 0.31 0.28 -8.72
C ARG A 74 0.89 1.37 -7.82
N LEU A 75 0.09 1.91 -6.90
CA LEU A 75 0.54 2.91 -5.92
C LEU A 75 1.70 2.37 -5.08
N TYR A 76 1.56 1.15 -4.56
CA TYR A 76 2.61 0.50 -3.78
C TYR A 76 3.92 0.32 -4.57
N THR A 77 3.82 -0.10 -5.84
CA THR A 77 4.99 -0.28 -6.71
C THR A 77 5.66 1.05 -7.02
N GLN A 78 4.90 2.13 -7.21
CA GLN A 78 5.45 3.47 -7.44
C GLN A 78 6.21 3.96 -6.20
N LEU A 79 5.61 3.87 -5.01
CA LEU A 79 6.25 4.26 -3.77
C LEU A 79 7.54 3.46 -3.51
N LYS A 80 7.53 2.15 -3.78
CA LYS A 80 8.75 1.34 -3.67
C LYS A 80 9.84 1.75 -4.66
N LYS A 81 9.46 2.08 -5.90
CA LYS A 81 10.41 2.58 -6.90
C LYS A 81 11.02 3.91 -6.47
N GLU A 82 10.20 4.85 -6.03
CA GLU A 82 10.66 6.17 -5.55
C GLU A 82 11.67 6.01 -4.41
N LEU A 83 11.37 5.17 -3.42
CA LEU A 83 12.30 4.82 -2.33
C LEU A 83 13.63 4.22 -2.81
N THR A 84 13.61 3.31 -3.79
CA THR A 84 14.87 2.76 -4.37
C THR A 84 15.64 3.77 -5.23
N THR A 85 14.95 4.74 -5.83
CA THR A 85 15.57 5.74 -6.71
C THR A 85 16.22 6.85 -5.88
N ASP A 86 15.59 7.24 -4.75
CA ASP A 86 16.19 8.14 -3.76
C ASP A 86 17.42 7.51 -3.10
N ALA A 87 17.37 6.22 -2.73
CA ALA A 87 18.53 5.52 -2.17
C ALA A 87 19.70 5.38 -3.14
N SER A 88 19.43 5.31 -4.46
CA SER A 88 20.47 5.30 -5.49
C SER A 88 21.06 6.68 -5.78
N THR A 89 20.31 7.75 -5.49
CA THR A 89 20.79 9.14 -5.69
C THR A 89 21.69 9.61 -4.55
N HIS A 90 21.62 8.98 -3.38
CA HIS A 90 22.45 9.30 -2.21
C HIS A 90 23.78 8.51 -2.13
N ASN A 91 24.09 7.65 -3.10
CA ASN A 91 25.36 6.91 -3.17
C ASN A 91 26.31 7.50 -4.23
N ASN A 92 26.55 8.81 -4.18
CA ASN A 92 27.73 9.38 -4.82
C ASN A 92 28.58 10.17 -3.80
N PRO A 93 29.30 9.50 -2.87
CA PRO A 93 30.42 10.12 -2.20
C PRO A 93 31.63 9.89 -3.09
N LYS A 94 31.93 10.85 -3.97
CA LYS A 94 33.30 11.11 -4.38
C LYS A 94 33.38 12.51 -4.98
N GLU A 95 33.68 13.44 -4.09
CA GLU A 95 34.79 14.36 -4.33
C GLU A 95 35.84 13.69 -5.22
N GLN A 96 36.03 14.26 -6.41
CA GLN A 96 37.33 14.29 -7.03
C GLN A 96 37.74 15.76 -7.06
N GLU A 97 38.28 16.21 -5.92
CA GLU A 97 39.43 17.11 -5.97
C GLU A 97 40.55 16.45 -6.79
N ARG A 98 41.39 17.32 -7.38
CA ARG A 98 42.55 17.09 -8.27
C ARG A 98 42.17 17.13 -9.75
N THR A 99 42.55 18.14 -10.53
CA THR A 99 43.68 19.09 -10.46
C THR A 99 43.35 20.34 -11.25
#